data_AF-A0A1Q7UA64-F1
#
_entry.id   AF-A0A1Q7UA64-F1
#
_cell.length_a   1.000
_cell.length_b   1.000
_cell.length_c   1.000
_cell.angle_alpha   90.00
_cell.angle_beta   90.00
_cell.angle_gamma   90.00
#
_symmetry.space_group_name_H-M   'P 1'
#
loop_
_entity.id
_entity.type
_entity.pdbx_description
1 polymer ?
#
loop_
_entity_poly.entity_id
_entity_poly.type
_entity_poly.pdbx_seq_one_letter_code
_entity_poly.pdbx_strand_id
1 'polypeptide(L)' 'MLDRNPRLTVEVRLLPDPCLWCWEIRDAQRNEVLESSWAGEWTAYSSPEEALRAGRRRLTARPAA' A
#
# COMPACT_ATOMS: atom_id res chain seq x y z
N MET A 1 9.16 11.87 18.02
CA MET A 1 8.41 10.72 18.57
C MET A 1 7.55 10.21 17.43
N LEU A 2 7.53 8.90 17.18
CA LEU A 2 6.90 8.32 15.99
C LEU A 2 5.35 8.43 16.08
N ASP A 3 4.75 9.40 15.38
CA ASP A 3 3.36 9.33 14.87
C ASP A 3 3.18 8.11 13.96
N ARG A 4 3.07 6.93 14.59
CA ARG A 4 2.46 5.76 13.97
C ARG A 4 0.97 6.07 13.85
N ASN A 5 0.59 6.79 12.80
CA ASN A 5 -0.79 7.19 12.57
C ASN A 5 -1.64 5.90 12.48
N PRO A 6 -2.43 5.53 13.51
CA PRO A 6 -3.05 4.19 13.63
C PRO A 6 -4.19 3.96 12.63
N ARG A 7 -4.38 4.92 11.73
CA ARG A 7 -5.49 5.05 10.78
C ARG A 7 -5.13 4.60 9.37
N LEU A 8 -3.85 4.33 9.15
CA LEU A 8 -3.33 3.94 7.86
C LEU A 8 -3.39 2.44 7.70
N THR A 9 -3.93 2.00 6.57
CA THR A 9 -4.06 0.58 6.24
C THR A 9 -3.42 0.30 4.89
N VAL A 10 -3.02 -0.96 4.70
CA VAL A 10 -2.53 -1.46 3.42
C VAL A 10 -3.64 -2.29 2.82
N GLU A 11 -4.10 -1.89 1.64
CA GLU A 11 -5.01 -2.67 0.82
C GLU A 11 -4.26 -3.25 -0.39
N VAL A 12 -4.74 -4.39 -0.87
CA VAL A 12 -4.20 -5.06 -2.03
C VAL A 12 -5.26 -5.06 -3.13
N ARG A 13 -4.86 -4.60 -4.31
CA ARG A 13 -5.75 -4.47 -5.47
C ARG A 13 -5.21 -5.30 -6.62
N LEU A 14 -6.11 -6.03 -7.28
CA LEU A 14 -5.81 -6.74 -8.51
C LEU A 14 -5.76 -5.74 -9.68
N LEU A 15 -4.67 -5.78 -10.43
CA LEU A 15 -4.56 -5.22 -11.76
C LEU A 15 -5.11 -6.27 -12.75
N PRO A 16 -6.15 -5.94 -13.53
CA PRO A 16 -6.84 -6.94 -14.33
C PRO A 16 -6.06 -7.39 -15.56
N ASP A 17 -5.12 -6.57 -16.07
CA ASP A 17 -4.28 -6.93 -17.21
C ASP A 17 -2.90 -6.24 -17.13
N PRO A 18 -1.79 -6.99 -16.94
CA PRO A 18 -1.76 -8.41 -16.58
C PRO A 18 -2.33 -8.65 -15.17
N CYS A 19 -2.83 -9.87 -14.89
CA CYS A 19 -3.35 -10.31 -13.58
C CYS A 19 -2.28 -10.30 -12.46
N LEU A 20 -1.84 -9.11 -12.08
CA LEU A 20 -0.84 -8.84 -11.06
C LEU A 20 -1.46 -8.03 -9.93
N TRP A 21 -0.76 -7.96 -8.80
CA TRP A 21 -1.26 -7.32 -7.59
C TRP A 21 -0.46 -6.06 -7.28
N CYS A 22 -1.11 -5.02 -6.79
CA CYS A 22 -0.44 -3.84 -6.25
C CYS A 22 -0.91 -3.58 -4.83
N TRP A 23 -0.07 -2.91 -4.02
CA TRP A 23 -0.50 -2.41 -2.72
C TRP A 23 -0.85 -0.93 -2.79
N GLU A 24 -1.80 -0.52 -1.96
CA GLU A 24 -2.17 0.87 -1.74
C GLU A 24 -2.16 1.16 -0.23
N ILE A 25 -1.54 2.26 0.18
CA ILE A 25 -1.65 2.76 1.55
C ILE A 25 -2.80 3.76 1.58
N ARG A 26 -3.79 3.50 2.42
CA ARG A 26 -5.01 4.30 2.52
C ARG A 26 -5.17 4.90 3.90
N ASP A 27 -5.69 6.12 3.94
CA ASP A 27 -6.24 6.72 5.16
C ASP A 27 -7.69 6.27 5.33
N ALA A 28 -7.96 5.45 6.35
CA ALA A 28 -9.29 4.90 6.61
C ALA A 28 -10.33 5.95 6.99
N GLN A 29 -9.95 7.11 7.53
CA GLN A 29 -10.89 8.18 7.90
C GLN A 29 -11.28 9.03 6.69
N ARG A 30 -10.32 9.32 5.83
CA ARG A 30 -10.53 10.15 4.63
C ARG A 30 -10.97 9.32 3.42
N ASN A 31 -10.92 7.99 3.54
CA ASN A 31 -11.11 7.04 2.44
C ASN A 31 -10.27 7.41 1.20
N GLU A 32 -9.01 7.79 1.45
CA GLU A 32 -8.11 8.34 0.44
C GLU A 32 -6.89 7.44 0.26
N VAL A 33 -6.48 7.22 -1.00
CA VAL A 33 -5.21 6.56 -1.32
C VAL A 33 -4.10 7.56 -1.17
N LEU A 34 -3.19 7.31 -0.23
CA LEU A 34 -2.01 8.14 -0.02
C LEU A 34 -0.86 7.72 -0.92
N GLU A 35 -0.68 6.41 -1.11
CA GLU A 35 0.42 5.85 -1.90
C GLU A 35 -0.03 4.58 -2.61
N SER A 36 0.56 4.30 -3.77
CA SER A 36 0.29 3.10 -4.58
C SER A 36 1.57 2.60 -5.20
N SER A 37 1.84 1.30 -5.08
CA SER A 37 2.99 0.67 -5.73
C SER A 37 2.90 0.75 -7.25
N TRP A 38 1.70 0.74 -7.80
CA TRP A 38 1.48 0.80 -9.23
C TRP A 38 1.44 2.24 -9.75
N ALA A 39 0.57 3.09 -9.19
CA ALA A 39 0.41 4.45 -9.71
C ALA A 39 1.65 5.33 -9.47
N GLY A 40 2.42 5.07 -8.41
CA GLY A 40 3.65 5.80 -8.08
C GLY A 40 4.92 5.17 -8.63
N GLU A 41 5.10 3.86 -8.41
CA GLU A 41 6.38 3.17 -8.65
C GLU A 41 6.32 2.14 -9.79
N TRP A 42 5.15 1.96 -10.43
CA TRP A 42 4.91 0.98 -11.50
C TRP A 42 5.33 -0.44 -11.12
N THR A 43 5.23 -0.75 -9.82
CA THR A 43 5.60 -2.03 -9.23
C THR A 43 4.34 -2.84 -8.96
N ALA A 44 4.30 -4.04 -9.54
CA ALA A 44 3.27 -5.04 -9.33
C ALA A 44 3.89 -6.38 -8.90
N TYR A 45 3.09 -7.21 -8.27
CA TYR A 45 3.50 -8.45 -7.61
C TYR A 45 2.73 -9.64 -8.16
N SER A 46 3.33 -10.81 -8.04
CA SER A 46 2.77 -12.06 -8.57
C SER A 46 1.61 -12.59 -7.72
N SER A 47 1.54 -12.20 -6.45
CA SER A 47 0.54 -12.68 -5.49
C SER A 47 0.04 -11.56 -4.58
N PRO A 48 -1.19 -11.67 -4.06
CA PRO A 48 -1.73 -10.68 -3.13
C PRO A 48 -0.95 -10.67 -1.81
N GLU A 49 -0.42 -11.81 -1.35
CA GLU A 49 0.38 -11.91 -0.13
C GLU A 49 1.72 -11.18 -0.26
N GLU A 50 2.34 -11.25 -1.43
CA GLU A 50 3.58 -10.53 -1.74
C GLU A 50 3.34 -9.02 -1.74
N ALA A 51 2.28 -8.57 -2.44
CA ALA A 51 1.87 -7.16 -2.42
C ALA A 51 1.59 -6.66 -1.00
N LEU A 52 0.83 -7.42 -0.20
CA LEU A 52 0.51 -7.07 1.18
C LEU A 52 1.77 -6.92 2.03
N ARG A 53 2.72 -7.86 1.89
CA ARG A 53 3.98 -7.85 2.64
C ARG A 53 4.82 -6.64 2.26
N ALA A 54 4.91 -6.33 0.98
CA ALA A 54 5.62 -5.15 0.48
C ALA A 54 4.98 -3.84 0.99
N GLY A 55 3.66 -3.70 0.89
CA GLY A 55 2.94 -2.53 1.39
C GLY A 55 3.07 -2.34 2.90
N ARG A 56 3.03 -3.42 3.69
CA ARG A 56 3.26 -3.37 5.15
C ARG A 56 4.66 -2.90 5.50
N ARG A 57 5.68 -3.33 4.74
CA ARG A 57 7.06 -2.86 4.92
C ARG A 57 7.15 -1.37 4.61
N ARG A 58 6.54 -0.90 3.52
CA ARG A 58 6.49 0.52 3.16
C ARG A 58 5.81 1.35 4.24
N LEU A 59 4.64 0.92 4.73
CA LEU A 59 3.91 1.60 5.79
C LEU A 59 4.73 1.67 7.10
N THR A 60 5.43 0.59 7.46
CA THR A 60 6.26 0.56 8.68
C THR A 60 7.51 1.43 8.56
N ALA A 61 8.09 1.53 7.36
CA ALA A 61 9.24 2.39 7.07
C ALA A 61 8.86 3.88 6.94
N ARG A 62 7.55 4.19 6.87
CA ARG A 62 7.10 5.56 6.69
C ARG A 62 7.35 6.37 7.96
N PRO A 63 8.01 7.53 7.87
CA PRO A 63 8.14 8.42 9.01
C PRO A 63 6.76 8.92 9.43
N ALA A 64 6.61 9.06 10.74
CA ALA A 64 5.64 9.90 11.37
C ALA A 64 5.70 11.32 10.80
N ALA A 65 4.60 11.82 10.24
CA ALA A 65 4.49 13.17 9.73
C ALA A 65 4.05 14.14 10.84
#